data_AF-A0A6B3W3F7-F1
#
_entry.id   AF-A0A6B3W3F7-F1
#
_cell.length_a   1.000
_cell.length_b   1.000
_cell.length_c   1.000
_cell.angle_alpha   90.00
_cell.angle_beta   90.00
_cell.angle_gamma   90.00
#
_symmetry.space_group_name_H-M   'P 1'
#
loop_
_entity.id
_entity.type
_entity.pdbx_description
1 polymer ?
#
loop_
_entity_poly.entity_id
_entity_poly.type
_entity_poly.pdbx_seq_one_letter_code
_entity_poly.pdbx_strand_id
1 'polypeptide(L)'
;MIFVRLTTYYLKTLFSPLTLLAIFGFLSANIFFTYSLFEAYFPVNLLEKVSFMFVLPLEINGDIFRWLLLLLPFLIIPGNLLFKQFKNPPVYLFVRMESFSSWFHSLLFSCCIFIFISTGLSFLFTFVILALLDADLAFASLNIMNGKIILKQWLVFFFTILCLFLFKVMIFMLSRNELFSLLVTIVVSLSALTLDQLMIQAKNKMFITEFLYAKTIRTSIEFPLWISISSILVLCLYFVLVKVFMLKHEKALKIM
;
A
#
# COMPACT_ATOMS: atom_id res chain seq x y z
N MET A 1 1.70 28.26 -4.03
CA MET A 1 0.59 28.34 -3.05
C MET A 1 -0.58 27.39 -3.35
N ILE A 2 -1.00 27.25 -4.62
CA ILE A 2 -2.17 26.42 -5.00
C ILE A 2 -1.92 24.91 -4.83
N PHE A 3 -0.73 24.41 -5.21
CA PHE A 3 -0.33 23.01 -4.99
C PHE A 3 -0.51 22.58 -3.53
N VAL A 4 0.05 23.35 -2.58
CA VAL A 4 -0.06 23.07 -1.14
C VAL A 4 -1.53 23.04 -0.69
N ARG A 5 -2.38 23.96 -1.17
CA ARG A 5 -3.80 23.99 -0.83
C ARG A 5 -4.54 22.75 -1.32
N LEU A 6 -4.27 22.31 -2.55
CA LEU A 6 -4.84 21.07 -3.12
C LEU A 6 -4.36 19.84 -2.37
N THR A 7 -3.05 19.76 -2.11
CA THR A 7 -2.47 18.66 -1.35
C THR A 7 -3.15 18.53 0.01
N THR A 8 -3.30 19.64 0.74
CA THR A 8 -4.00 19.70 2.03
C THR A 8 -5.47 19.34 1.91
N TYR A 9 -6.17 19.78 0.86
CA TYR A 9 -7.56 19.43 0.62
C TYR A 9 -7.73 17.92 0.45
N TYR A 10 -6.93 17.29 -0.42
CA TYR A 10 -6.99 15.84 -0.63
C TYR A 10 -6.59 15.05 0.61
N LEU A 11 -5.57 15.50 1.35
CA LEU A 11 -5.19 14.87 2.62
C LEU A 11 -6.33 14.91 3.64
N LYS A 12 -7.04 16.04 3.77
CA LYS A 12 -8.23 16.13 4.64
C LYS A 12 -9.33 15.17 4.21
N THR A 13 -9.53 14.97 2.90
CA THR A 13 -10.49 13.97 2.39
C THR A 13 -10.04 12.54 2.69
N LEU A 14 -8.76 12.23 2.52
CA LEU A 14 -8.21 10.88 2.73
C LEU A 14 -8.12 10.52 4.22
N PHE A 15 -7.87 11.48 5.11
CA PHE A 15 -7.83 11.31 6.56
C PHE A 15 -9.17 11.61 7.25
N SER A 16 -10.29 11.44 6.54
CA SER A 16 -11.60 11.54 7.17
C SER A 16 -11.78 10.47 8.26
N PRO A 17 -12.60 10.71 9.30
CA PRO A 17 -12.87 9.70 10.32
C PRO A 17 -13.40 8.38 9.74
N LEU A 18 -14.23 8.44 8.70
CA LEU A 18 -14.79 7.25 8.04
C LEU A 18 -13.70 6.42 7.33
N THR A 19 -12.73 7.06 6.68
CA THR A 19 -11.63 6.34 6.01
C THR A 19 -10.69 5.70 7.02
N LEU A 20 -10.40 6.37 8.14
CA LEU A 20 -9.63 5.79 9.24
C LEU A 20 -10.35 4.62 9.89
N LEU A 21 -11.65 4.75 10.16
CA LEU A 21 -12.48 3.66 10.68
C LEU A 21 -12.50 2.46 9.74
N ALA A 22 -12.58 2.69 8.43
CA ALA A 22 -12.50 1.60 7.45
C ALA A 22 -11.15 0.88 7.55
N ILE A 23 -10.03 1.61 7.55
CA ILE A 23 -8.68 1.02 7.72
C ILE A 23 -8.61 0.19 9.00
N PHE A 24 -8.99 0.76 10.14
CA PHE A 24 -8.94 0.05 11.43
C PHE A 24 -9.89 -1.15 11.48
N GLY A 25 -11.04 -1.09 10.82
CA GLY A 25 -11.96 -2.22 10.68
C GLY A 25 -11.34 -3.38 9.90
N PHE A 26 -10.72 -3.10 8.75
CA PHE A 26 -9.99 -4.10 7.97
C PHE A 26 -8.81 -4.69 8.74
N LEU A 27 -8.04 -3.86 9.44
CA LEU A 27 -6.92 -4.32 10.28
C LEU A 27 -7.39 -5.16 11.47
N SER A 28 -8.48 -4.77 12.13
CA SER A 28 -9.03 -5.56 13.24
C SER A 28 -9.50 -6.92 12.75
N ALA A 29 -10.23 -6.96 11.62
CA ALA A 29 -10.64 -8.21 10.98
C ALA A 29 -9.42 -9.08 10.63
N ASN A 30 -8.35 -8.47 10.11
CA ASN A 30 -7.08 -9.15 9.83
C ASN A 30 -6.47 -9.77 11.09
N ILE A 31 -6.40 -9.01 12.18
CA ILE A 31 -5.84 -9.48 13.46
C ILE A 31 -6.67 -10.64 14.01
N PHE A 32 -7.99 -10.50 14.11
CA PHE A 32 -8.86 -11.56 14.63
C PHE A 32 -8.83 -12.82 13.78
N PHE A 33 -8.86 -12.68 12.45
CA PHE A 33 -8.75 -13.80 11.52
C PHE A 33 -7.40 -14.52 11.65
N THR A 34 -6.31 -13.75 11.80
CA THR A 34 -4.99 -14.33 11.93
C THR A 34 -4.82 -15.01 13.29
N TYR A 35 -5.35 -14.41 14.36
CA TYR A 35 -5.35 -15.01 15.69
C TYR A 35 -6.15 -16.32 15.69
N SER A 36 -7.34 -16.35 15.11
CA SER A 36 -8.19 -17.56 15.14
C SER A 36 -7.64 -18.75 14.35
N LEU A 37 -6.89 -18.51 13.28
CA LEU A 37 -6.38 -19.57 12.41
C LEU A 37 -4.90 -19.92 12.64
N PHE A 38 -4.11 -18.97 13.14
CA PHE A 38 -2.64 -19.10 13.17
C PHE A 38 -2.01 -18.82 14.54
N GLU A 39 -2.78 -18.82 15.62
CA GLU A 39 -2.28 -18.61 16.99
C GLU A 39 -1.07 -19.49 17.32
N ALA A 40 -1.12 -20.78 16.95
CA ALA A 40 -0.06 -21.74 17.20
C ALA A 40 1.28 -21.39 16.53
N TYR A 41 1.27 -20.54 15.51
CA TYR A 41 2.45 -20.11 14.76
C TYR A 41 2.97 -18.74 15.20
N PHE A 42 2.33 -18.10 16.19
CA PHE A 42 2.75 -16.79 16.63
C PHE A 42 4.13 -16.83 17.28
N PRO A 43 5.05 -15.96 16.85
CA PRO A 43 6.33 -15.84 17.51
C PRO A 43 6.12 -15.35 18.95
N VAL A 44 7.04 -15.71 19.84
CA VAL A 44 6.92 -15.32 21.25
C VAL A 44 7.02 -13.80 21.41
N ASN A 45 7.87 -13.10 20.65
CA ASN A 45 8.08 -11.67 20.81
C ASN A 45 6.96 -10.81 20.17
N LEU A 46 6.46 -9.80 20.90
CA LEU A 46 5.41 -8.89 20.43
C LEU A 46 5.73 -8.19 19.10
N LEU A 47 6.96 -7.70 18.92
CA LEU A 47 7.38 -7.03 17.68
C LEU A 47 7.43 -8.01 16.50
N GLU A 48 7.78 -9.25 16.78
CA GLU A 48 7.73 -10.32 15.78
C GLU A 48 6.29 -10.73 15.45
N LYS A 49 5.37 -10.67 16.42
CA LYS A 49 3.93 -10.87 16.17
C LYS A 49 3.35 -9.75 15.30
N VAL A 50 3.73 -8.49 15.54
CA VAL A 50 3.36 -7.37 14.65
C VAL A 50 3.88 -7.62 13.25
N SER A 51 5.16 -7.93 13.12
CA SER A 51 5.78 -8.35 11.86
C SER A 51 4.98 -9.45 11.15
N PHE A 52 4.61 -10.48 11.90
CA PHE A 52 3.89 -11.64 11.40
C PHE A 52 2.54 -11.26 10.76
N MET A 53 1.85 -10.25 11.30
CA MET A 53 0.57 -9.78 10.79
C MET A 53 0.62 -9.19 9.38
N PHE A 54 1.81 -8.79 8.89
CA PHE A 54 1.96 -8.10 7.60
C PHE A 54 2.77 -8.89 6.55
N VAL A 55 3.36 -10.04 6.90
CA VAL A 55 4.52 -10.55 6.15
C VAL A 55 4.54 -12.06 5.90
N LEU A 56 3.96 -12.90 6.77
CA LEU A 56 4.32 -14.33 6.81
C LEU A 56 3.21 -15.25 6.31
N PRO A 57 3.17 -15.63 5.02
CA PRO A 57 2.26 -16.65 4.55
C PRO A 57 2.65 -18.01 5.14
N LEU A 58 1.69 -18.66 5.78
CA LEU A 58 1.77 -20.01 6.33
C LEU A 58 1.07 -21.04 5.44
N GLU A 59 -0.11 -20.71 4.90
CA GLU A 59 -0.95 -21.58 4.06
C GLU A 59 -1.76 -20.76 3.04
N ILE A 60 -1.70 -21.15 1.76
CA ILE A 60 -2.26 -20.43 0.59
C ILE A 60 -3.68 -19.91 0.84
N ASN A 61 -4.56 -20.77 1.35
CA ASN A 61 -5.99 -20.49 1.40
C ASN A 61 -6.34 -19.47 2.48
N GLY A 62 -5.72 -19.58 3.67
CA GLY A 62 -5.92 -18.61 4.75
C GLY A 62 -5.17 -17.29 4.48
N ASP A 63 -4.02 -17.35 3.83
CA ASP A 63 -3.23 -16.17 3.57
C ASP A 63 -3.85 -15.24 2.54
N ILE A 64 -4.46 -15.76 1.48
CA ILE A 64 -5.12 -14.92 0.45
C ILE A 64 -6.11 -13.95 1.11
N PHE A 65 -6.91 -14.43 2.07
CA PHE A 65 -7.86 -13.58 2.80
C PHE A 65 -7.16 -12.51 3.64
N ARG A 66 -6.11 -12.88 4.37
CA ARG A 66 -5.30 -11.94 5.17
C ARG A 66 -4.69 -10.85 4.28
N TRP A 67 -4.13 -11.24 3.13
CA TRP A 67 -3.56 -10.32 2.15
C TRP A 67 -4.59 -9.35 1.58
N LEU A 68 -5.78 -9.84 1.25
CA LEU A 68 -6.86 -8.98 0.78
C LEU A 68 -7.27 -7.98 1.86
N LEU A 69 -7.44 -8.41 3.11
CA LEU A 69 -7.79 -7.52 4.23
C LEU A 69 -6.74 -6.43 4.44
N LEU A 70 -5.45 -6.75 4.29
CA LEU A 70 -4.36 -5.79 4.40
C LEU A 70 -4.30 -4.82 3.22
N LEU A 71 -4.46 -5.29 1.98
CA LEU A 71 -4.24 -4.47 0.78
C LEU A 71 -5.44 -3.62 0.39
N LEU A 72 -6.67 -4.14 0.54
CA LEU A 72 -7.90 -3.49 0.09
C LEU A 72 -8.07 -2.04 0.57
N PRO A 73 -7.90 -1.71 1.87
CA PRO A 73 -8.13 -0.33 2.32
C PRO A 73 -7.19 0.65 1.62
N PHE A 74 -5.93 0.29 1.41
CA PHE A 74 -4.95 1.17 0.77
C PHE A 74 -5.08 1.24 -0.75
N LEU A 75 -5.74 0.28 -1.39
CA LEU A 75 -6.01 0.33 -2.83
C LEU A 75 -7.34 1.01 -3.15
N ILE A 76 -8.37 0.80 -2.32
CA ILE A 76 -9.72 1.33 -2.54
C ILE A 76 -9.79 2.82 -2.20
N ILE A 77 -9.31 3.23 -1.01
CA ILE A 77 -9.49 4.61 -0.52
C ILE A 77 -8.86 5.65 -1.45
N PRO A 78 -7.56 5.59 -1.78
CA PRO A 78 -6.96 6.57 -2.68
C PRO A 78 -7.40 6.36 -4.14
N GLY A 79 -7.75 5.13 -4.54
CA GLY A 79 -8.29 4.84 -5.86
C GLY A 79 -9.65 5.50 -6.10
N ASN A 80 -10.55 5.46 -5.11
CA ASN A 80 -11.86 6.10 -5.19
C ASN A 80 -11.74 7.63 -5.19
N LEU A 81 -10.80 8.19 -4.43
CA LEU A 81 -10.50 9.62 -4.53
C LEU A 81 -10.08 9.98 -5.95
N LEU A 82 -9.11 9.27 -6.53
CA LEU A 82 -8.70 9.49 -7.92
C LEU A 82 -9.90 9.44 -8.85
N PHE A 83 -10.69 8.36 -8.82
CA PHE A 83 -11.86 8.20 -9.68
C PHE A 83 -12.84 9.37 -9.58
N LYS A 84 -13.19 9.77 -8.36
CA LYS A 84 -14.07 10.93 -8.11
C LYS A 84 -13.50 12.20 -8.71
N GLN A 85 -12.20 12.44 -8.55
CA GLN A 85 -11.52 13.63 -9.05
C GLN A 85 -11.36 13.62 -10.59
N PHE A 86 -11.26 12.44 -11.22
CA PHE A 86 -11.27 12.29 -12.68
C PHE A 86 -12.66 12.50 -13.30
N LYS A 87 -13.71 12.03 -12.62
CA LYS A 87 -15.09 12.17 -13.09
C LYS A 87 -15.63 13.59 -12.87
N ASN A 88 -15.41 14.12 -11.67
CA ASN A 88 -15.89 15.43 -11.23
C ASN A 88 -14.71 16.25 -10.72
N PRO A 89 -13.86 16.76 -11.64
CA PRO A 89 -12.77 17.65 -11.27
C PRO A 89 -13.30 18.87 -10.52
N PRO A 90 -12.64 19.37 -9.46
CA PRO A 90 -13.05 20.59 -8.78
C PRO A 90 -12.82 21.79 -9.70
N VAL A 91 -13.81 22.08 -10.54
CA VAL A 91 -13.77 23.06 -11.64
C VAL A 91 -13.22 24.41 -11.16
N TYR A 92 -13.63 24.86 -9.97
CA TYR A 92 -13.14 26.10 -9.36
C TYR A 92 -11.63 26.11 -9.05
N LEU A 93 -11.05 24.97 -8.65
CA LEU A 93 -9.62 24.84 -8.41
C LEU A 93 -8.85 24.65 -9.72
N PHE A 94 -9.45 24.00 -10.72
CA PHE A 94 -8.89 23.84 -12.05
C PHE A 94 -8.80 25.15 -12.84
N VAL A 95 -9.83 25.99 -12.80
CA VAL A 95 -9.83 27.31 -13.46
C VAL A 95 -8.74 28.23 -12.91
N ARG A 96 -8.32 28.02 -11.65
CA ARG A 96 -7.20 28.74 -11.03
C ARG A 96 -5.83 28.08 -11.30
N MET A 97 -5.79 26.91 -11.91
CA MET A 97 -4.56 26.22 -12.26
C MET A 97 -4.26 26.43 -13.74
N GLU A 98 -3.13 27.08 -14.01
CA GLU A 98 -2.62 27.26 -15.38
C GLU A 98 -2.16 25.92 -16.02
N SER A 99 -2.17 24.80 -15.28
CA SER A 99 -1.79 23.48 -15.81
C SER A 99 -2.51 22.30 -15.14
N PHE A 100 -3.11 21.45 -15.98
CA PHE A 100 -3.74 20.17 -15.61
C PHE A 100 -2.73 19.17 -15.00
N SER A 101 -1.45 19.28 -15.39
CA SER A 101 -0.33 18.51 -14.84
C SER A 101 -0.12 18.77 -13.34
N SER A 102 -0.14 20.04 -12.91
CA SER A 102 0.05 20.41 -11.51
C SER A 102 -1.05 19.85 -10.60
N TRP A 103 -2.28 19.77 -11.11
CA TRP A 103 -3.38 19.12 -10.40
C TRP A 103 -3.10 17.63 -10.21
N PHE A 104 -2.74 16.92 -11.28
CA PHE A 104 -2.48 15.49 -11.23
C PHE A 104 -1.32 15.14 -10.29
N HIS A 105 -0.25 15.92 -10.33
CA HIS A 105 0.87 15.81 -9.39
C HIS A 105 0.42 16.01 -7.94
N SER A 106 -0.41 17.01 -7.66
CA SER A 106 -0.91 17.26 -6.29
C SER A 106 -1.76 16.10 -5.77
N LEU A 107 -2.58 15.50 -6.64
CA LEU A 107 -3.44 14.37 -6.30
C LEU A 107 -2.64 13.09 -6.03
N LEU A 108 -1.68 12.76 -6.89
CA LEU A 108 -0.77 11.62 -6.68
C LEU A 108 0.08 11.82 -5.42
N PHE A 109 0.62 13.01 -5.21
CA PHE A 109 1.44 13.32 -4.04
C PHE A 109 0.67 13.16 -2.72
N SER A 110 -0.59 13.62 -2.67
CA SER A 110 -1.46 13.37 -1.51
C SER A 110 -1.73 11.89 -1.27
N CYS A 111 -1.93 11.10 -2.33
CA CYS A 111 -2.09 9.65 -2.20
C CYS A 111 -0.83 8.99 -1.63
N CYS A 112 0.36 9.40 -2.07
CA CYS A 112 1.64 8.90 -1.54
C CYS A 112 1.79 9.20 -0.04
N ILE A 113 1.54 10.45 0.38
CA ILE A 113 1.59 10.85 1.80
C ILE A 113 0.58 10.04 2.61
N PHE A 114 -0.64 9.88 2.09
CA PHE A 114 -1.66 9.09 2.75
C PHE A 114 -1.22 7.64 2.93
N ILE A 115 -0.71 6.97 1.89
CA ILE A 115 -0.22 5.59 1.97
C ILE A 115 0.92 5.49 2.99
N PHE A 116 1.86 6.44 3.00
CA PHE A 116 2.97 6.45 3.94
C PHE A 116 2.52 6.53 5.41
N ILE A 117 1.68 7.51 5.72
CA ILE A 117 1.21 7.72 7.09
C ILE A 117 0.27 6.60 7.53
N SER A 118 -0.67 6.19 6.66
CA SER A 118 -1.67 5.17 7.00
C SER A 118 -1.04 3.79 7.22
N THR A 119 -0.04 3.40 6.42
CA THR A 119 0.72 2.16 6.67
C THR A 119 1.48 2.22 7.99
N GLY A 120 2.09 3.36 8.34
CA GLY A 120 2.74 3.55 9.64
C GLY A 120 1.77 3.44 10.82
N LEU A 121 0.60 4.10 10.71
CA LEU A 121 -0.48 3.99 11.71
C LEU A 121 -1.00 2.57 11.84
N SER A 122 -0.97 1.77 10.78
CA SER A 122 -1.44 0.39 10.79
C SER A 122 -0.54 -0.52 11.62
N PHE A 123 0.77 -0.34 11.52
CA PHE A 123 1.74 -1.05 12.37
C PHE A 123 1.56 -0.66 13.85
N LEU A 124 1.39 0.63 14.14
CA LEU A 124 1.14 1.12 15.50
C LEU A 124 -0.17 0.56 16.07
N PHE A 125 -1.25 0.60 15.30
CA PHE A 125 -2.55 0.07 15.71
C PHE A 125 -2.46 -1.43 15.99
N THR A 126 -1.82 -2.19 15.11
CA THR A 126 -1.61 -3.64 15.27
C THR A 126 -0.81 -3.96 16.53
N PHE A 127 0.25 -3.17 16.81
CA PHE A 127 1.02 -3.29 18.04
C PHE A 127 0.16 -3.09 19.28
N VAL A 128 -0.67 -2.03 19.31
CA VAL A 128 -1.55 -1.75 20.46
C VAL A 128 -2.56 -2.87 20.68
N ILE A 129 -3.23 -3.34 19.62
CA ILE A 129 -4.23 -4.42 19.74
C ILE A 129 -3.57 -5.72 20.21
N LEU A 130 -2.41 -6.07 19.67
CA LEU A 130 -1.68 -7.28 20.11
C LEU A 130 -1.20 -7.20 21.55
N ALA A 131 -0.73 -6.02 22.00
CA ALA A 131 -0.37 -5.81 23.40
C ALA A 131 -1.57 -5.91 24.35
N LEU A 132 -2.77 -5.57 23.89
CA LEU A 132 -4.01 -5.72 24.66
C LEU A 132 -4.50 -7.18 24.71
N LEU A 133 -4.31 -7.95 23.63
CA LEU A 133 -4.68 -9.37 23.58
C LEU A 133 -3.72 -10.26 24.38
N ASP A 134 -2.49 -9.80 24.63
CA ASP A 134 -1.43 -10.58 25.24
C ASP A 134 -0.66 -9.72 26.26
N ALA A 135 -1.29 -9.50 27.41
CA ALA A 135 -0.82 -8.56 28.44
C ALA A 135 0.55 -8.95 29.03
N ASP A 136 0.88 -10.24 29.07
CA ASP A 136 2.16 -10.75 29.56
C ASP A 136 3.33 -10.37 28.63
N LEU A 137 3.04 -10.09 27.35
CA LEU A 137 4.01 -9.70 26.33
C LEU A 137 4.26 -8.20 26.22
N ALA A 138 3.38 -7.38 26.79
CA ALA A 138 3.52 -5.92 26.80
C ALA A 138 4.77 -5.44 27.57
N PHE A 139 5.32 -6.27 28.46
CA PHE A 139 6.51 -5.98 29.27
C PHE A 139 7.83 -6.53 28.69
N ALA A 140 7.80 -7.27 27.58
CA ALA A 140 9.02 -7.72 26.91
C ALA A 140 9.71 -6.52 26.25
N SER A 141 10.96 -6.25 26.66
CA SER A 141 11.69 -5.03 26.30
C SER A 141 11.75 -4.77 24.79
N LEU A 142 11.45 -3.53 24.39
CA LEU A 142 11.68 -2.99 23.05
C LEU A 142 13.18 -2.94 22.78
N ASN A 143 13.77 -4.06 22.36
CA ASN A 143 15.18 -4.09 21.99
C ASN A 143 15.37 -3.30 20.68
N ILE A 144 16.39 -2.43 20.63
CA ILE A 144 16.72 -1.56 19.49
C ILE A 144 16.92 -2.37 18.20
N MET A 145 17.44 -3.61 18.30
CA MET A 145 17.57 -4.50 17.14
C MET A 145 16.23 -4.92 16.52
N ASN A 146 15.17 -5.06 17.33
CA ASN A 146 13.84 -5.42 16.85
C ASN A 146 13.13 -4.22 16.17
N GLY A 147 13.45 -2.99 16.57
CA GLY A 147 12.96 -1.78 15.90
C GLY A 147 13.40 -1.65 14.45
N LYS A 148 14.62 -2.11 14.11
CA LYS A 148 15.13 -2.12 12.72
C LYS A 148 14.33 -3.09 11.83
N ILE A 149 13.91 -4.23 12.39
CA ILE A 149 13.12 -5.24 11.66
C ILE A 149 11.76 -4.67 11.27
N ILE A 150 11.07 -4.01 12.23
CA ILE A 150 9.78 -3.37 11.97
C ILE A 150 9.90 -2.26 10.94
N LEU A 151 10.91 -1.39 11.07
CA LEU A 151 11.14 -0.32 10.10
C LEU A 151 11.33 -0.88 8.69
N LYS A 152 12.11 -1.96 8.56
CA LYS A 152 12.34 -2.64 7.27
C LYS A 152 11.04 -3.17 6.69
N GLN A 153 10.22 -3.83 7.48
CA GLN A 153 8.95 -4.38 7.00
C GLN A 153 7.93 -3.32 6.65
N TRP A 154 7.84 -2.25 7.44
CA TRP A 154 6.99 -1.11 7.13
C TRP A 154 7.40 -0.47 5.80
N LEU A 155 8.70 -0.27 5.54
CA LEU A 155 9.16 0.27 4.26
C LEU A 155 8.82 -0.64 3.09
N VAL A 156 9.04 -1.95 3.22
CA VAL A 156 8.67 -2.91 2.17
C VAL A 156 7.15 -2.89 1.93
N PHE A 157 6.34 -2.87 3.00
CA PHE A 157 4.89 -2.77 2.89
C PHE A 157 4.45 -1.48 2.19
N PHE A 158 5.01 -0.34 2.60
CA PHE A 158 4.78 0.97 2.00
C PHE A 158 5.08 0.98 0.50
N PHE A 159 6.28 0.55 0.10
CA PHE A 159 6.67 0.52 -1.30
C PHE A 159 5.82 -0.45 -2.12
N THR A 160 5.43 -1.59 -1.54
CA THR A 160 4.57 -2.56 -2.23
C THR A 160 3.19 -1.98 -2.51
N ILE A 161 2.55 -1.38 -1.50
CA ILE A 161 1.26 -0.71 -1.68
C ILE A 161 1.39 0.42 -2.70
N LEU A 162 2.47 1.20 -2.63
CA LEU A 162 2.68 2.30 -3.55
C LEU A 162 2.83 1.82 -5.00
N CYS A 163 3.60 0.75 -5.25
CA CYS A 163 3.74 0.13 -6.56
C CYS A 163 2.39 -0.39 -7.09
N LEU A 164 1.65 -1.14 -6.27
CA LEU A 164 0.33 -1.67 -6.65
C LEU A 164 -0.68 -0.55 -6.91
N PHE A 165 -0.63 0.51 -6.10
CA PHE A 165 -1.44 1.70 -6.30
C PHE A 165 -1.14 2.38 -7.63
N LEU A 166 0.14 2.68 -7.93
CA LEU A 166 0.52 3.29 -9.21
C LEU A 166 0.18 2.41 -10.41
N PHE A 167 0.37 1.09 -10.28
CA PHE A 167 -0.07 0.12 -11.27
C PHE A 167 -1.59 0.19 -11.49
N LYS A 168 -2.38 0.21 -10.40
CA LYS A 168 -3.84 0.41 -10.47
C LYS A 168 -4.20 1.70 -11.20
N VAL A 169 -3.53 2.81 -10.88
CA VAL A 169 -3.75 4.10 -11.58
C VAL A 169 -3.48 3.95 -13.07
N MET A 170 -2.43 3.24 -13.47
CA MET A 170 -2.09 3.03 -14.88
C MET A 170 -3.16 2.24 -15.61
N ILE A 171 -3.62 1.13 -15.03
CA ILE A 171 -4.72 0.33 -15.61
C ILE A 171 -6.02 1.14 -15.66
N PHE A 172 -6.29 1.96 -14.65
CA PHE A 172 -7.43 2.87 -14.66
C PHE A 172 -7.34 3.89 -15.80
N MET A 173 -6.18 4.51 -16.03
CA MET A 173 -5.98 5.44 -17.14
C MET A 173 -6.17 4.80 -18.52
N LEU A 174 -5.88 3.50 -18.63
CA LEU A 174 -6.05 2.74 -19.87
C LEU A 174 -7.50 2.34 -20.11
N SER A 175 -8.15 1.76 -19.09
CA SER A 175 -9.50 1.17 -19.17
C SER A 175 -10.64 2.15 -18.88
N ARG A 176 -10.36 3.26 -18.18
CA ARG A 176 -11.34 4.20 -17.61
C ARG A 176 -12.38 3.55 -16.68
N ASN A 177 -12.06 2.38 -16.11
CA ASN A 177 -12.96 1.63 -15.24
C ASN A 177 -12.25 1.30 -13.92
N GLU A 178 -12.79 1.83 -12.81
CA GLU A 178 -12.22 1.63 -11.47
C GLU A 178 -12.30 0.19 -10.98
N LEU A 179 -13.44 -0.47 -11.24
CA LEU A 179 -13.67 -1.83 -10.77
C LEU A 179 -12.77 -2.81 -11.54
N PHE A 180 -12.65 -2.60 -12.86
CA PHE A 180 -11.72 -3.37 -13.69
C PHE A 180 -10.26 -3.16 -13.25
N SER A 181 -9.83 -1.92 -12.98
CA SER A 181 -8.45 -1.66 -12.53
C SER A 181 -8.16 -2.28 -11.16
N LEU A 182 -9.13 -2.26 -10.24
CA LEU A 182 -9.02 -2.94 -8.95
C LEU A 182 -8.91 -4.45 -9.14
N LEU A 183 -9.78 -5.07 -9.94
CA LEU A 183 -9.75 -6.52 -10.20
C LEU A 183 -8.42 -6.96 -10.81
N VAL A 184 -7.92 -6.25 -11.82
CA VAL A 184 -6.61 -6.57 -12.42
C VAL A 184 -5.49 -6.45 -11.40
N THR A 185 -5.51 -5.42 -10.55
CA THR A 185 -4.51 -5.24 -9.50
C THR A 185 -4.55 -6.39 -8.47
N ILE A 186 -5.76 -6.83 -8.08
CA ILE A 186 -5.95 -7.98 -7.19
C ILE A 186 -5.42 -9.26 -7.87
N VAL A 187 -5.82 -9.54 -9.11
CA VAL A 187 -5.35 -10.73 -9.85
C VAL A 187 -3.83 -10.74 -9.96
N VAL A 188 -3.19 -9.61 -10.26
CA VAL A 188 -1.71 -9.50 -10.30
C VAL A 188 -1.11 -9.79 -8.92
N SER A 189 -1.67 -9.22 -7.84
CA SER A 189 -1.18 -9.48 -6.48
C SER A 189 -1.34 -10.96 -6.05
N LEU A 190 -2.44 -11.61 -6.43
CA LEU A 190 -2.69 -13.02 -6.16
C LEU A 190 -1.83 -13.94 -7.02
N SER A 191 -1.58 -13.58 -8.28
CA SER A 191 -0.73 -14.37 -9.16
C SER A 191 0.70 -14.48 -8.60
N ALA A 192 1.20 -13.42 -7.96
CA ALA A 192 2.49 -13.44 -7.30
C ALA A 192 2.52 -14.42 -6.10
N LEU A 193 1.42 -14.53 -5.32
CA LEU A 193 1.30 -15.55 -4.27
C LEU A 193 1.43 -16.98 -4.83
N THR A 194 0.81 -17.24 -5.98
CA THR A 194 0.77 -18.57 -6.59
C THR A 194 2.07 -18.96 -7.33
N LEU A 195 2.75 -18.00 -7.94
CA LEU A 195 3.98 -18.22 -8.71
C LEU A 195 5.17 -18.64 -7.83
N ASP A 196 5.21 -18.19 -6.57
CA ASP A 196 6.30 -18.52 -5.64
C ASP A 196 6.34 -20.00 -5.25
N GLN A 197 5.18 -20.63 -5.13
CA GLN A 197 5.09 -22.04 -4.71
C GLN A 197 5.31 -23.02 -5.84
N LEU A 198 4.99 -22.63 -7.08
CA LEU A 198 5.17 -23.45 -8.26
C LEU A 198 6.58 -23.35 -8.84
N MET A 199 7.30 -22.25 -8.57
CA MET A 199 8.63 -22.01 -9.17
C MET A 199 9.64 -21.49 -8.14
N ILE A 200 10.32 -22.42 -7.46
CA ILE A 200 11.44 -22.14 -6.53
C ILE A 200 12.51 -21.22 -7.17
N GLN A 201 12.70 -21.29 -8.49
CA GLN A 201 13.66 -20.47 -9.23
C GLN A 201 13.15 -19.05 -9.59
N ALA A 202 11.84 -18.81 -9.57
CA ALA A 202 11.24 -17.49 -9.83
C ALA A 202 11.13 -16.63 -8.55
N LYS A 203 11.31 -17.25 -7.38
CA LYS A 203 11.24 -16.68 -6.04
C LYS A 203 11.96 -15.33 -5.87
N ASN A 204 13.16 -15.21 -6.45
CA ASN A 204 14.01 -14.03 -6.32
C ASN A 204 13.84 -13.01 -7.46
N LYS A 205 12.87 -13.21 -8.37
CA LYS A 205 12.74 -12.41 -9.60
C LYS A 205 11.49 -11.54 -9.65
N MET A 206 10.49 -11.76 -8.79
CA MET A 206 9.27 -10.97 -8.76
C MET A 206 9.21 -10.06 -7.53
N PHE A 207 8.90 -8.79 -7.78
CA PHE A 207 8.81 -7.74 -6.75
C PHE A 207 7.82 -8.08 -5.63
N ILE A 208 6.69 -8.70 -5.99
CA ILE A 208 5.62 -9.04 -5.04
C ILE A 208 5.98 -10.32 -4.26
N THR A 209 6.73 -11.28 -4.84
CA THR A 209 7.10 -12.54 -4.16
C THR A 209 8.06 -12.34 -2.99
N GLU A 210 8.96 -11.35 -3.06
CA GLU A 210 9.86 -11.06 -1.93
C GLU A 210 9.16 -10.38 -0.75
N PHE A 211 8.16 -9.55 -1.01
CA PHE A 211 7.27 -9.00 0.04
C PHE A 211 6.51 -10.11 0.76
N LEU A 212 6.02 -11.10 0.00
CA LEU A 212 5.33 -12.27 0.52
C LEU A 212 6.26 -13.18 1.34
N TYR A 213 7.58 -13.11 1.18
CA TYR A 213 8.52 -14.02 1.82
C TYR A 213 9.65 -13.30 2.56
N ALA A 214 9.34 -12.23 3.31
CA ALA A 214 10.32 -11.59 4.21
C ALA A 214 10.83 -12.50 5.36
N LYS A 215 10.65 -13.81 5.25
CA LYS A 215 11.47 -14.86 5.87
C LYS A 215 12.96 -14.75 5.49
N THR A 216 13.31 -14.34 4.25
CA THR A 216 14.72 -14.09 3.83
C THR A 216 15.28 -12.76 4.34
N ILE A 217 14.40 -11.81 4.69
CA ILE A 217 14.78 -10.53 5.29
C ILE A 217 15.29 -10.70 6.73
N ARG A 218 14.97 -11.82 7.38
CA ARG A 218 15.47 -12.15 8.73
C ARG A 218 16.97 -12.47 8.76
N THR A 219 17.63 -12.80 7.64
CA THR A 219 19.01 -13.34 7.73
C THR A 219 20.06 -12.94 6.69
N SER A 220 19.81 -12.33 5.52
CA SER A 220 20.95 -12.20 4.56
C SER A 220 20.98 -11.14 3.47
N ILE A 221 19.92 -10.37 3.21
CA ILE A 221 19.98 -9.39 2.11
C ILE A 221 20.25 -7.98 2.63
N GLU A 222 21.32 -7.35 2.11
CA GLU A 222 21.68 -5.96 2.35
C GLU A 222 20.51 -5.03 2.00
N PHE A 223 19.99 -4.39 3.04
CA PHE A 223 18.87 -3.46 3.08
C PHE A 223 18.83 -2.36 1.98
N PRO A 224 19.94 -1.77 1.50
CA PRO A 224 19.86 -0.63 0.58
C PRO A 224 19.50 -0.98 -0.86
N LEU A 225 19.85 -2.15 -1.39
CA LEU A 225 19.68 -2.44 -2.83
C LEU A 225 18.20 -2.56 -3.22
N TRP A 226 17.38 -3.24 -2.40
CA TRP A 226 15.96 -3.47 -2.72
C TRP A 226 15.07 -2.25 -2.53
N ILE A 227 15.33 -1.43 -1.52
CA ILE A 227 14.68 -0.12 -1.38
C ILE A 227 15.02 0.74 -2.60
N SER A 228 16.26 0.65 -3.10
CA SER A 228 16.69 1.35 -4.31
C SER A 228 15.94 0.84 -5.55
N ILE A 229 15.82 -0.47 -5.77
CA ILE A 229 15.07 -1.02 -6.91
C ILE A 229 13.58 -0.66 -6.83
N SER A 230 12.97 -0.81 -5.65
CA SER A 230 11.56 -0.45 -5.39
C SER A 230 11.30 1.02 -5.69
N SER A 231 12.17 1.90 -5.19
CA SER A 231 12.04 3.34 -5.40
C SER A 231 12.26 3.73 -6.87
N ILE A 232 13.19 3.09 -7.57
CA ILE A 232 13.36 3.25 -9.03
C ILE A 232 12.09 2.82 -9.77
N LEU A 233 11.50 1.68 -9.43
CA LEU A 233 10.26 1.21 -10.06
C LEU A 233 9.10 2.19 -9.83
N VAL A 234 8.93 2.68 -8.60
CA VAL A 234 7.95 3.72 -8.26
C VAL A 234 8.16 4.97 -9.11
N LEU A 235 9.40 5.44 -9.22
CA LEU A 235 9.74 6.60 -10.05
C LEU A 235 9.44 6.34 -11.53
N CYS A 236 9.83 5.19 -12.07
CA CYS A 236 9.54 4.80 -13.45
C CYS A 236 8.03 4.76 -13.72
N LEU A 237 7.26 4.10 -12.85
CA LEU A 237 5.79 4.05 -12.95
C LEU A 237 5.17 5.45 -12.90
N TYR A 238 5.66 6.30 -12.00
CA TYR A 238 5.23 7.69 -11.91
C TYR A 238 5.50 8.47 -13.21
N PHE A 239 6.70 8.39 -13.77
CA PHE A 239 7.03 9.07 -15.03
C PHE A 239 6.18 8.56 -16.19
N VAL A 240 5.97 7.24 -16.28
CA VAL A 240 5.09 6.64 -17.30
C VAL A 240 3.66 7.15 -17.13
N LEU A 241 3.14 7.19 -15.90
CA LEU A 241 1.80 7.72 -15.61
C LEU A 241 1.64 9.17 -16.06
N VAL A 242 2.60 10.03 -15.72
CA VAL A 242 2.60 11.43 -16.12
C VAL A 242 2.64 11.55 -17.64
N LYS A 243 3.48 10.77 -18.33
CA LYS A 243 3.56 10.78 -19.80
C LYS A 243 2.25 10.31 -20.45
N VAL A 244 1.67 9.21 -19.99
CA VAL A 244 0.38 8.69 -20.48
C VAL A 244 -0.73 9.69 -20.26
N PHE A 245 -0.75 10.33 -19.08
CA PHE A 245 -1.71 11.37 -18.75
C PHE A 245 -1.61 12.59 -19.67
N MET A 246 -0.40 13.12 -19.87
CA MET A 246 -0.15 14.23 -20.79
C MET A 246 -0.60 13.89 -22.22
N LEU A 247 -0.24 12.70 -22.74
CA LEU A 247 -0.64 12.26 -24.07
C LEU A 247 -2.16 12.18 -24.26
N LYS A 248 -2.91 11.75 -23.24
CA LYS A 248 -4.37 11.56 -23.31
C LYS A 248 -5.16 12.84 -23.07
N HIS A 249 -4.69 13.75 -22.22
CA HIS A 249 -5.48 14.92 -21.78
C HIS A 249 -5.02 16.25 -22.37
N GLU A 250 -3.76 16.40 -22.79
CA GLU A 250 -3.30 17.63 -23.46
C GLU A 250 -3.91 17.77 -24.86
N LYS A 251 -4.23 16.66 -25.54
CA LYS A 251 -4.98 16.67 -26.81
C LYS A 251 -6.43 17.13 -26.64
N ALA A 252 -7.06 16.85 -25.50
CA ALA A 252 -8.46 17.22 -25.26
C ALA A 252 -8.62 18.72 -24.94
N LEU A 253 -7.61 19.33 -24.31
CA LEU A 253 -7.59 20.75 -23.97
C LEU A 253 -7.27 21.68 -25.14
N LYS A 254 -6.63 21.20 -26.21
CA LYS A 254 -6.39 21.99 -27.44
C LYS A 254 -7.57 22.02 -28.41
N ILE A 255 -8.64 21.25 -28.12
CA ILE A 255 -9.83 21.13 -28.97
C ILE A 255 -11.03 21.90 -28.37
N MET A 256 -10.94 22.34 -27.11
CA MET A 256 -11.83 23.35 -26.51
C MET A 256 -11.25 24.74 -26.69
#